data_AF-A0A8T3PFB0-F1
#
_entry.id   AF-A0A8T3PFB0-F1
#
_cell.length_a   1.000
_cell.length_b   1.000
_cell.length_c   1.000
_cell.angle_alpha   90.00
_cell.angle_beta   90.00
_cell.angle_gamma   90.00
#
_symmetry.space_group_name_H-M   'P 1'
#
loop_
_entity.id
_entity.type
_entity.pdbx_description
1 polymer ?
#
loop_
_entity_poly.entity_id
_entity_poly.type
_entity_poly.pdbx_seq_one_letter_code
_entity_poly.pdbx_strand_id
1 'polypeptide(L)'
;MARLAARAAMAALGITALGIAILVATAYNEAQAHPGFSLENGYWIGRLPWTDIGVRLTVIGSTAAVGFGAISVWLGGRGLRSLVVLLALAIALFWWTYALMQVPEGGAWCPMCPPRQPDPFARAYSEPGLTLWTLVFPAVASTLIAILGSLRRHSVTVSMDIARRKGVTLRESGSSEGT
;
A
#
# COMPACT_ATOMS: atom_id res chain seq x y z
N MET A 1 -9.18 -16.86 -3.79
CA MET A 1 -9.49 -15.46 -3.40
C MET A 1 -8.30 -14.74 -2.75
N ALA A 2 -7.63 -15.27 -1.72
CA ALA A 2 -6.48 -14.61 -1.07
C ALA A 2 -5.34 -14.19 -2.04
N ARG A 3 -5.03 -15.00 -3.05
CA ARG A 3 -4.01 -14.68 -4.08
C ARG A 3 -4.40 -13.50 -4.97
N LEU A 4 -5.68 -13.38 -5.32
CA LEU A 4 -6.20 -12.27 -6.12
C LEU A 4 -6.10 -10.96 -5.32
N ALA A 5 -6.48 -10.99 -4.04
CA ALA A 5 -6.33 -9.87 -3.14
C ALA A 5 -4.85 -9.46 -2.96
N ALA A 6 -3.90 -10.41 -2.88
CA ALA A 6 -2.48 -10.09 -2.83
C ALA A 6 -1.97 -9.41 -4.12
N ARG A 7 -2.46 -9.84 -5.29
CA ARG A 7 -2.14 -9.20 -6.58
C ARG A 7 -2.73 -7.79 -6.68
N ALA A 8 -3.96 -7.61 -6.22
CA ALA A 8 -4.58 -6.29 -6.13
C ALA A 8 -3.81 -5.35 -5.18
N ALA A 9 -3.33 -5.86 -4.04
CA ALA A 9 -2.48 -5.11 -3.13
C ALA A 9 -1.16 -4.68 -3.79
N MET A 10 -0.51 -5.58 -4.54
CA MET A 10 0.69 -5.25 -5.32
C MET A 10 0.43 -4.18 -6.38
N ALA A 11 -0.67 -4.30 -7.13
CA ALA A 11 -1.02 -3.30 -8.14
C ALA A 11 -1.28 -1.93 -7.50
N ALA A 12 -1.98 -1.89 -6.37
CA ALA A 12 -2.22 -0.68 -5.60
C ALA A 12 -0.92 -0.06 -5.04
N LEU A 13 0.03 -0.89 -4.59
CA LEU A 13 1.35 -0.43 -4.20
C LEU A 13 2.14 0.13 -5.40
N GLY A 14 1.98 -0.47 -6.59
CA GLY A 14 2.51 0.07 -7.84
C GLY A 14 1.97 1.45 -8.18
N ILE A 15 0.66 1.68 -7.98
CA ILE A 15 0.03 3.01 -8.13
C ILE A 15 0.63 4.00 -7.13
N THR A 16 0.87 3.56 -5.88
CA THR A 16 1.52 4.38 -4.85
C THR A 16 2.91 4.81 -5.28
N ALA A 17 3.73 3.86 -5.76
CA ALA A 17 5.08 4.10 -6.24
C ALA A 17 5.10 5.05 -7.45
N LEU A 18 4.14 4.90 -8.36
CA LEU A 18 3.97 5.82 -9.49
C LEU A 18 3.66 7.24 -9.02
N GLY A 19 2.76 7.40 -8.05
CA GLY A 19 2.46 8.71 -7.44
C GLY A 19 3.70 9.36 -6.84
N ILE A 20 4.49 8.60 -6.06
CA ILE A 20 5.75 9.08 -5.48
C ILE A 20 6.76 9.46 -6.57
N ALA A 21 6.88 8.65 -7.63
CA ALA A 21 7.79 8.94 -8.74
C ALA A 21 7.41 10.25 -9.46
N ILE A 22 6.12 10.51 -9.65
CA ILE A 22 5.62 11.79 -10.20
C ILE A 22 5.99 12.96 -9.28
N LEU A 23 5.83 12.82 -7.96
CA LEU A 23 6.21 13.86 -7.00
C LEU A 23 7.71 14.15 -7.02
N VAL A 24 8.55 13.13 -7.09
CA VAL A 24 10.00 13.30 -7.17
C VAL A 24 10.41 13.94 -8.50
N ALA A 25 9.83 13.50 -9.62
CA ALA A 25 10.14 14.05 -10.94
C ALA A 25 9.72 15.53 -11.05
N THR A 26 8.54 15.88 -10.51
CA THR A 26 8.06 17.27 -10.50
C THR A 26 8.91 18.16 -9.60
N ALA A 27 9.24 17.72 -8.39
CA ALA A 27 10.14 18.42 -7.49
C ALA A 27 11.55 18.62 -8.09
N TYR A 28 12.07 17.59 -8.76
CA TYR A 28 13.36 17.66 -9.45
C TYR A 28 13.35 18.68 -10.59
N ASN A 29 12.31 18.68 -11.42
CA ASN A 29 12.17 19.64 -12.52
C ASN A 29 12.09 21.08 -12.00
N GLU A 30 11.37 21.32 -10.91
CA GLU A 30 11.30 22.65 -10.29
C GLU A 30 12.65 23.10 -9.71
N ALA A 31 13.39 22.18 -9.08
CA ALA A 31 14.72 22.45 -8.56
C ALA A 31 15.74 22.77 -9.68
N GLN A 32 15.61 22.14 -10.84
CA GLN A 32 16.45 22.42 -12.01
C GLN A 32 16.10 23.77 -12.66
N ALA A 33 14.82 24.17 -12.64
CA ALA A 33 14.37 25.44 -13.20
C ALA A 33 14.81 26.67 -12.36
N HIS A 34 15.17 26.47 -11.09
CA HIS A 34 15.49 27.55 -10.16
C HIS A 34 16.86 27.31 -9.48
N PRO A 35 17.91 28.04 -9.90
CA PRO A 35 19.24 27.90 -9.33
C PRO A 35 19.23 28.12 -7.81
N GLY A 36 19.76 27.17 -7.05
CA GLY A 36 19.84 27.23 -5.59
C GLY A 36 18.67 26.58 -4.84
N PHE A 37 17.69 25.99 -5.53
CA PHE A 37 16.62 25.24 -4.87
C PHE A 37 17.01 23.78 -4.61
N SER A 38 16.64 23.29 -3.43
CA SER A 38 16.68 21.87 -3.11
C SER A 38 15.46 21.13 -3.69
N LEU A 39 15.50 19.80 -3.70
CA LEU A 39 14.33 18.96 -4.01
C LEU A 39 13.11 19.29 -3.13
N GLU A 40 13.36 19.59 -1.85
CA GLU A 40 12.30 19.98 -0.93
C GLU A 40 11.67 21.32 -1.34
N ASN A 41 12.49 22.31 -1.71
CA ASN A 41 11.97 23.57 -2.24
C ASN A 41 11.14 23.35 -3.51
N GLY A 42 11.62 22.47 -4.41
CA GLY A 42 10.88 22.09 -5.61
C GLY A 42 9.52 21.45 -5.32
N TYR A 43 9.43 20.61 -4.28
CA TYR A 43 8.17 20.01 -3.83
C TYR A 43 7.16 21.07 -3.36
N TRP A 44 7.61 22.04 -2.56
CA TRP A 44 6.76 23.09 -1.98
C TRP A 44 6.32 24.15 -2.99
N ILE A 45 7.08 24.34 -4.08
CA ILE A 45 6.67 25.25 -5.16
C ILE A 45 5.51 24.65 -5.92
N GLY A 46 5.58 23.34 -6.23
CA GLY A 46 4.42 22.53 -6.61
C GLY A 46 3.50 23.16 -7.65
N ARG A 47 4.02 23.94 -8.60
CA ARG A 47 3.20 24.73 -9.55
C ARG A 47 2.54 23.88 -10.63
N LEU A 48 2.97 22.64 -10.77
CA LEU A 48 2.53 21.75 -11.83
C LEU A 48 1.28 20.96 -11.41
N PRO A 49 0.26 20.82 -12.28
CA PRO A 49 -0.93 20.00 -12.00
C PRO A 49 -0.58 18.52 -11.69
N TRP A 50 0.61 18.10 -12.09
CA TRP A 50 1.19 16.80 -11.82
C TRP A 50 1.44 16.53 -10.32
N THR A 51 1.65 17.57 -9.50
CA THR A 51 1.81 17.41 -8.05
C THR A 51 0.52 16.88 -7.42
N ASP A 52 -0.63 17.44 -7.78
CA ASP A 52 -1.95 16.95 -7.33
C ASP A 52 -2.20 15.50 -7.78
N ILE A 53 -1.87 15.17 -9.03
CA ILE A 53 -1.96 13.80 -9.54
C ILE A 53 -1.08 12.84 -8.74
N GLY A 54 0.17 13.23 -8.47
CA GLY A 54 1.11 12.44 -7.68
C GLY A 54 0.56 12.13 -6.28
N VAL A 55 0.08 13.17 -5.58
CA VAL A 55 -0.52 13.04 -4.24
C VAL A 55 -1.74 12.11 -4.27
N ARG A 56 -2.68 12.30 -5.21
CA ARG A 56 -3.87 11.46 -5.34
C ARG A 56 -3.52 10.00 -5.57
N LEU A 57 -2.58 9.71 -6.47
CA LEU A 57 -2.13 8.34 -6.74
C LEU A 57 -1.49 7.72 -5.50
N THR A 58 -0.68 8.47 -4.76
CA THR A 58 -0.07 7.98 -3.51
C THR A 58 -1.14 7.64 -2.45
N VAL A 59 -2.11 8.52 -2.22
CA VAL A 59 -3.17 8.31 -1.21
C VAL A 59 -4.09 7.15 -1.59
N ILE A 60 -4.58 7.13 -2.83
CA ILE A 60 -5.51 6.09 -3.33
C ILE A 60 -4.79 4.74 -3.36
N GLY A 61 -3.58 4.70 -3.91
CA GLY A 61 -2.76 3.49 -3.99
C GLY A 61 -2.47 2.92 -2.61
N SER A 62 -2.04 3.74 -1.65
CA SER A 62 -1.70 3.28 -0.30
C SER A 62 -2.93 2.75 0.43
N THR A 63 -4.06 3.46 0.32
CA THR A 63 -5.33 3.05 0.93
C THR A 63 -5.80 1.71 0.38
N ALA A 64 -5.77 1.54 -0.94
CA ALA A 64 -6.15 0.30 -1.59
C ALA A 64 -5.17 -0.85 -1.23
N ALA A 65 -3.87 -0.57 -1.14
CA ALA A 65 -2.87 -1.56 -0.75
C ALA A 65 -3.05 -2.05 0.69
N VAL A 66 -3.36 -1.15 1.64
CA VAL A 66 -3.73 -1.53 3.01
C VAL A 66 -4.97 -2.43 3.02
N GLY A 67 -6.05 -2.01 2.34
CA GLY A 67 -7.31 -2.75 2.27
C GLY A 67 -7.15 -4.15 1.65
N PHE A 68 -6.57 -4.24 0.46
CA PHE A 68 -6.37 -5.52 -0.23
C PHE A 68 -5.35 -6.42 0.48
N GLY A 69 -4.30 -5.84 1.06
CA GLY A 69 -3.34 -6.56 1.89
C GLY A 69 -4.04 -7.20 3.10
N ALA A 70 -4.93 -6.46 3.76
CA ALA A 70 -5.68 -6.96 4.89
C ALA A 70 -6.65 -8.09 4.52
N ILE A 71 -7.44 -7.87 3.46
CA ILE A 71 -8.36 -8.88 2.91
C ILE A 71 -7.59 -10.16 2.54
N SER A 72 -6.44 -10.03 1.90
CA SER A 72 -5.61 -11.19 1.52
C SER A 72 -5.17 -12.01 2.73
N VAL A 73 -4.74 -11.35 3.80
CA VAL A 73 -4.30 -12.01 5.03
C VAL A 73 -5.46 -12.67 5.78
N TRP A 74 -6.62 -12.03 5.87
CA TRP A 74 -7.80 -12.62 6.52
C TRP A 74 -8.36 -13.82 5.77
N LEU A 75 -8.48 -13.75 4.44
CA LEU A 75 -8.81 -14.91 3.60
C LEU A 75 -7.75 -16.00 3.68
N GLY A 76 -6.56 -15.63 4.13
CA GLY A 76 -5.42 -16.47 4.33
C GLY A 76 -5.37 -17.23 5.65
N GLY A 77 -6.38 -17.14 6.51
CA GLY A 77 -6.40 -17.78 7.82
C GLY A 77 -5.78 -16.93 8.93
N ARG A 78 -6.29 -17.12 10.16
CA ARG A 78 -5.95 -16.30 11.34
C ARG A 78 -4.68 -16.80 12.00
N GLY A 79 -3.76 -15.89 12.29
CA GLY A 79 -2.51 -16.11 13.03
C GLY A 79 -1.85 -14.77 13.35
N LEU A 80 -0.61 -14.77 13.86
CA LEU A 80 0.15 -13.56 14.22
C LEU A 80 0.18 -12.50 13.09
N ARG A 81 0.16 -12.92 11.82
CA ARG A 81 0.11 -12.03 10.64
C ARG A 81 -1.14 -11.15 10.61
N SER A 82 -2.26 -11.65 11.15
CA SER A 82 -3.52 -10.91 11.23
C SER A 82 -3.42 -9.73 12.21
N LEU A 83 -2.62 -9.86 13.29
CA LEU A 83 -2.43 -8.77 14.26
C LEU A 83 -1.63 -7.62 13.66
N VAL A 84 -0.55 -7.93 12.93
CA VAL A 84 0.28 -6.92 12.27
C VAL A 84 -0.52 -6.16 11.21
N VAL A 85 -1.35 -6.88 10.44
CA VAL A 85 -2.25 -6.29 9.46
C VAL A 85 -3.35 -5.44 10.11
N LEU A 86 -3.92 -5.89 11.23
CA LEU A 86 -4.90 -5.10 11.98
C LEU A 86 -4.28 -3.80 12.48
N LEU A 87 -3.05 -3.84 12.98
CA LEU A 87 -2.31 -2.64 13.38
C LEU A 87 -2.08 -1.71 12.18
N ALA A 88 -1.64 -2.23 11.04
CA ALA A 88 -1.48 -1.44 9.82
C ALA A 88 -2.79 -0.77 9.37
N LEU A 89 -3.90 -1.52 9.45
CA LEU A 89 -5.23 -1.00 9.12
C LEU A 89 -5.67 0.09 10.12
N ALA A 90 -5.41 -0.09 11.41
CA ALA A 90 -5.72 0.90 12.44
C ALA A 90 -4.92 2.20 12.25
N ILE A 91 -3.64 2.11 11.88
CA ILE A 91 -2.80 3.27 11.59
C ILE A 91 -3.29 3.99 10.33
N ALA A 92 -3.65 3.26 9.27
CA ALA A 92 -4.23 3.84 8.05
C ALA A 92 -5.59 4.49 8.32
N LEU A 93 -6.42 3.86 9.17
CA LEU A 93 -7.71 4.42 9.58
C LEU A 93 -7.51 5.70 10.38
N PHE A 94 -6.52 5.72 11.28
CA PHE A 94 -6.13 6.91 12.03
C PHE A 94 -5.80 8.07 11.08
N TRP A 95 -5.00 7.82 10.03
CA TRP A 95 -4.70 8.84 9.02
C TRP A 95 -5.96 9.36 8.33
N TRP A 96 -6.89 8.49 7.92
CA TRP A 96 -8.15 8.91 7.30
C TRP A 96 -9.02 9.73 8.25
N THR A 97 -9.15 9.33 9.52
CA THR A 97 -9.86 10.14 10.52
C THR A 97 -9.20 11.49 10.71
N TYR A 98 -7.88 11.54 10.78
CA TYR A 98 -7.12 12.79 10.91
C TYR A 98 -7.31 13.70 9.69
N ALA A 99 -7.22 13.14 8.48
CA ALA A 99 -7.38 13.88 7.23
C ALA A 99 -8.81 14.43 7.03
N LEU A 100 -9.81 13.80 7.65
CA LEU A 100 -11.21 14.24 7.62
C LEU A 100 -11.56 15.19 8.78
N MET A 101 -10.71 15.32 9.79
CA MET A 101 -10.92 16.30 10.85
C MET A 101 -10.71 17.72 10.30
N GLN A 102 -11.65 18.60 10.60
CA GLN A 102 -11.49 20.03 10.35
C GLN A 102 -10.55 20.60 11.41
N VAL A 103 -9.25 20.60 11.14
CA VAL A 103 -8.26 21.21 12.02
C VAL A 103 -8.18 22.72 11.70
N PRO A 104 -8.19 23.63 12.68
CA PRO A 104 -8.07 25.08 12.46
C PRO A 104 -6.71 25.57 11.93
N GLU A 105 -5.85 24.69 11.41
CA GLU A 105 -4.46 25.05 11.17
C GLU A 105 -4.22 25.79 9.86
N GLY A 106 -3.65 26.99 9.99
CA GLY A 106 -2.73 27.57 9.01
C GLY A 106 -3.39 28.11 7.76
N GLY A 107 -3.90 29.34 7.84
CA GLY A 107 -4.23 30.18 6.68
C GLY A 107 -4.36 31.61 7.13
N ALA A 108 -4.09 32.56 6.23
CA ALA A 108 -4.42 33.95 6.49
C ALA A 108 -5.91 34.05 6.86
N TRP A 109 -6.20 34.70 7.98
CA TRP A 109 -7.58 34.95 8.40
C TRP A 109 -8.28 35.70 7.27
N CYS A 110 -9.31 35.08 6.70
CA CYS A 110 -10.06 35.59 5.56
C CYS A 110 -11.56 35.49 5.88
N PRO A 111 -12.22 36.61 6.22
CA PRO A 111 -13.62 36.61 6.66
C PRO A 111 -14.63 36.29 5.54
N MET A 112 -14.22 36.34 4.27
CA MET A 112 -15.07 36.00 3.11
C MET A 112 -14.72 34.67 2.45
N CYS A 113 -13.72 33.94 2.94
CA CYS A 113 -13.35 32.68 2.32
C CYS A 113 -14.36 31.59 2.72
N PRO A 114 -14.77 30.70 1.78
CA PRO A 114 -15.67 29.61 2.11
C PRO A 114 -15.08 28.74 3.23
N PRO A 115 -15.92 28.15 4.11
CA PRO A 115 -15.44 27.30 5.18
C PRO A 115 -14.62 26.16 4.59
N ARG A 116 -13.44 25.90 5.17
CA ARG A 116 -12.53 24.85 4.69
C ARG A 116 -13.26 23.50 4.73
N GLN A 117 -13.34 22.85 3.57
CA GLN A 117 -13.87 21.51 3.48
C GLN A 117 -12.77 20.50 3.81
N PRO A 118 -13.11 19.34 4.40
CA PRO A 118 -12.15 18.26 4.61
C PRO A 118 -11.60 17.80 3.25
N ASP A 119 -10.33 18.05 3.01
CA ASP A 119 -9.64 17.61 1.79
C ASP A 119 -8.45 16.72 2.17
N PRO A 120 -8.58 15.39 2.07
CA PRO A 120 -7.53 14.46 2.44
C PRO A 120 -6.32 14.54 1.50
N PHE A 121 -6.50 15.00 0.26
CA PHE A 121 -5.40 15.16 -0.69
C PHE A 121 -4.61 16.43 -0.38
N ALA A 122 -5.30 17.53 -0.08
CA ALA A 122 -4.64 18.74 0.41
C ALA A 122 -3.86 18.45 1.70
N ARG A 123 -4.45 17.71 2.65
CA ARG A 123 -3.74 17.32 3.89
C ARG A 123 -2.54 16.43 3.59
N ALA A 124 -2.66 15.48 2.67
CA ALA A 124 -1.55 14.62 2.26
C ALA A 124 -0.37 15.41 1.68
N TYR A 125 -0.67 16.46 0.92
CA TYR A 125 0.33 17.38 0.36
C TYR A 125 0.97 18.28 1.42
N SER A 126 0.18 18.81 2.35
CA SER A 126 0.69 19.69 3.41
C SER A 126 1.50 18.93 4.46
N GLU A 127 1.23 17.65 4.67
CA GLU A 127 1.90 16.81 5.66
C GLU A 127 2.42 15.50 5.03
N PRO A 128 3.44 15.58 4.16
CA PRO A 128 3.98 14.41 3.47
C PRO A 128 4.60 13.43 4.46
N GLY A 129 5.23 13.93 5.54
CA GLY A 129 5.82 13.10 6.59
C GLY A 129 4.78 12.25 7.30
N LEU A 130 3.67 12.85 7.74
CA LEU A 130 2.59 12.10 8.40
C LEU A 130 2.01 11.06 7.46
N THR A 131 1.70 11.45 6.21
CA THR A 131 1.16 10.55 5.19
C THR A 131 2.09 9.36 4.91
N LEU A 132 3.40 9.59 4.85
CA LEU A 132 4.39 8.54 4.68
C LEU A 132 4.33 7.54 5.84
N TRP A 133 4.35 8.03 7.08
CA TRP A 133 4.39 7.20 8.28
C TRP A 133 3.10 6.44 8.55
N THR A 134 1.96 7.08 8.36
CA THR A 134 0.67 6.52 8.78
C THR A 134 -0.17 5.98 7.64
N LEU A 135 0.25 6.11 6.39
CA LEU A 135 -0.46 5.54 5.24
C LEU A 135 0.45 4.70 4.33
N VAL A 136 1.58 5.26 3.87
CA VAL A 136 2.47 4.57 2.92
C VAL A 136 3.18 3.37 3.57
N PHE A 137 3.80 3.53 4.74
CA PHE A 137 4.46 2.40 5.41
C PHE A 137 3.50 1.27 5.82
N PRO A 138 2.31 1.55 6.38
CA PRO A 138 1.30 0.53 6.58
C PRO A 138 0.91 -0.21 5.30
N ALA A 139 0.80 0.49 4.16
CA ALA A 139 0.51 -0.11 2.86
C ALA A 139 1.61 -1.07 2.39
N VAL A 140 2.87 -0.67 2.55
CA VAL A 140 4.02 -1.53 2.25
C VAL A 140 4.00 -2.76 3.15
N ALA A 141 3.85 -2.58 4.47
CA ALA A 141 3.86 -3.66 5.44
C ALA A 141 2.74 -4.69 5.19
N SER A 142 1.50 -4.23 5.00
CA SER A 142 0.36 -5.12 4.73
C SER A 142 0.54 -5.90 3.43
N THR A 143 1.06 -5.26 2.39
CA THR A 143 1.29 -5.86 1.07
C THR A 143 2.40 -6.92 1.12
N LEU A 144 3.52 -6.62 1.80
CA LEU A 144 4.61 -7.58 1.99
C LEU A 144 4.13 -8.84 2.72
N ILE A 145 3.35 -8.67 3.80
CA ILE A 145 2.81 -9.81 4.56
C ILE A 145 1.85 -10.64 3.70
N ALA A 146 1.00 -9.98 2.89
CA ALA A 146 0.08 -10.65 1.98
C ALA A 146 0.83 -11.50 0.93
N ILE A 147 1.88 -10.95 0.32
CA ILE A 147 2.71 -11.66 -0.67
C ILE A 147 3.42 -12.86 -0.02
N LEU A 148 4.11 -12.63 1.10
CA LEU A 148 4.82 -13.69 1.83
C LEU A 148 3.86 -14.82 2.27
N GLY A 149 2.64 -14.45 2.69
CA GLY A 149 1.58 -15.40 3.03
C GLY A 149 1.04 -16.20 1.83
N SER A 150 1.05 -15.61 0.63
CA SER A 150 0.65 -16.25 -0.62
C SER A 150 1.71 -17.26 -1.10
N LEU A 151 2.99 -16.88 -1.05
CA LEU A 151 4.11 -17.70 -1.50
C LEU A 151 4.29 -18.96 -0.65
N ARG A 152 4.29 -18.84 0.68
CA ARG A 152 4.49 -19.97 1.60
C ARG A 152 3.47 -21.09 1.40
N ARG A 153 2.22 -20.73 1.07
CA ARG A 153 1.16 -21.70 0.79
C ARG A 153 1.42 -22.50 -0.47
N HIS A 154 1.97 -21.87 -1.50
CA HIS A 154 2.18 -22.54 -2.77
C HIS A 154 3.24 -23.65 -2.64
N SER A 155 4.31 -23.40 -1.88
CA SER A 155 5.34 -24.39 -1.59
C SER A 155 4.80 -25.63 -0.86
N VAL A 156 3.88 -25.43 0.11
CA VAL A 156 3.27 -26.53 0.86
C VAL A 156 2.38 -27.39 -0.03
N THR A 157 1.54 -26.78 -0.88
CA THR A 157 0.65 -27.55 -1.78
C THR A 157 1.44 -28.39 -2.78
N VAL A 158 2.50 -27.83 -3.38
CA VAL A 158 3.34 -28.54 -4.35
C VAL A 158 4.08 -29.71 -3.68
N SER A 159 4.58 -29.53 -2.46
CA SER A 159 5.25 -30.60 -1.73
C SER A 159 4.32 -31.77 -1.39
N MET A 160 3.07 -31.48 -0.97
CA MET A 160 2.08 -32.54 -0.70
C MET A 160 1.66 -33.29 -1.98
N ASP A 161 1.48 -32.61 -3.10
CA ASP A 161 1.13 -33.26 -4.37
C ASP A 161 2.25 -34.19 -4.88
N ILE A 162 3.51 -33.79 -4.73
CA ILE A 162 4.68 -34.62 -5.08
C ILE A 162 4.74 -35.85 -4.17
N ALA A 163 4.56 -35.67 -2.85
CA ALA A 163 4.55 -36.77 -1.90
C ALA A 163 3.40 -37.76 -2.17
N ARG A 164 2.20 -37.25 -2.49
CA ARG A 164 1.03 -38.08 -2.83
C ARG A 164 1.26 -38.88 -4.11
N ARG A 165 1.83 -38.28 -5.16
CA ARG A 165 2.19 -39.01 -6.39
C ARG A 165 3.20 -40.12 -6.15
N LYS A 166 4.26 -39.86 -5.36
CA LYS A 166 5.26 -40.88 -5.01
C LYS A 166 4.69 -42.02 -4.16
N GLY A 167 3.79 -41.71 -3.24
CA GLY A 167 3.12 -42.72 -2.41
C GLY A 167 2.17 -43.63 -3.19
N VAL A 168 1.52 -43.13 -4.25
CA VAL A 168 0.67 -43.94 -5.13
C VAL A 168 1.52 -44.88 -6.00
N THR A 169 2.64 -44.41 -6.55
CA THR A 169 3.52 -45.24 -7.38
C THR A 169 4.19 -46.39 -6.63
N LEU A 170 4.45 -46.25 -5.33
CA LEU A 170 5.04 -47.32 -4.52
C LEU A 170 4.04 -48.43 -4.17
N ARG A 171 2.74 -48.16 -4.24
CA ARG A 171 1.69 -49.13 -3.86
C ARG A 171 1.29 -50.05 -5.01
N GLU A 172 1.49 -49.65 -6.27
CA GLU A 172 1.21 -50.49 -7.45
C GLU A 172 2.34 -51.44 -7.82
N SER A 173 3.59 -51.16 -7.42
CA SER A 173 4.74 -52.03 -7.75
C SER A 173 4.84 -53.30 -6.89
N GLY A 174 3.93 -53.51 -5.91
CA GLY A 174 3.99 -54.63 -4.96
C GLY A 174 2.90 -55.71 -5.13
N SER A 175 2.14 -55.69 -6.23
CA SER A 175 1.01 -56.62 -6.44
C SER A 175 1.11 -57.34 -7.78
N SER A 176 2.21 -58.05 -8.02
CA SER A 176 2.33 -59.02 -9.12
C SER A 176 3.30 -60.13 -8.73
N GLU A 177 2.91 -60.95 -7.76
CA GLU A 177 3.54 -62.25 -7.52
C GLU A 177 2.47 -63.29 -7.21
N GLY A 178 2.40 -64.32 -8.06
CA GLY A 178 1.90 -65.64 -7.68
C GLY A 178 0.49 -66.03 -8.14
N THR A 179 0.35 -66.39 -9.41
CA THR A 179 -0.43 -67.58 -9.82
C THR A 179 0.26 -68.28 -10.96
#